data_AF-A0A4W5QWK8-F1
#
_entry.id   AF-A0A4W5QWK8-F1
#
_cell.length_a   1.000
_cell.length_b   1.000
_cell.length_c   1.000
_cell.angle_alpha   90.00
_cell.angle_beta   90.00
_cell.angle_gamma   90.00
#
_symmetry.space_group_name_H-M   'P 1'
#
loop_
_entity.id
_entity.type
_entity.pdbx_description
1 polymer ?
#
loop_
_entity_poly.entity_id
_entity_poly.type
_entity_poly.pdbx_seq_one_letter_code
_entity_poly.pdbx_strand_id
1 'polypeptide(L)'
;MDPSEVEFLAEKEAVKIIPNFSLDKIYLIGVSWLTATCRQRQKCRIVPPEWMDVGKLRRQVGRKTFTPVPSPYYMELTKLLLSHASDNIPKADEIRTLVKDIWDTRIAKLRLSADSFISQQEAHAKLDNLTLMELNTTRSFLLDTLNCMYKLPQDH
;
A
#
# COMPACT_ATOMS: atom_id res chain seq x y z
N MET A 1 -1.89 0.35 14.94
CA MET A 1 -1.73 1.47 14.00
C MET A 1 -3.03 1.56 13.26
N ASP A 2 -3.65 2.72 13.15
CA ASP A 2 -4.89 2.84 12.39
C ASP A 2 -4.59 3.02 10.88
N PRO A 3 -5.53 2.71 9.98
CA PRO A 3 -5.30 2.89 8.54
C PRO A 3 -4.96 4.33 8.14
N SER A 4 -5.45 5.32 8.88
CA SER A 4 -5.21 6.76 8.62
C SER A 4 -3.77 7.14 8.94
N GLU A 5 -3.16 6.56 9.99
CA GLU A 5 -1.73 6.71 10.28
C GLU A 5 -0.88 6.17 9.13
N VAL A 6 -1.28 5.05 8.51
CA VAL A 6 -0.56 4.49 7.36
C VAL A 6 -0.74 5.39 6.13
N GLU A 7 -1.94 5.91 5.88
CA GLU A 7 -2.19 6.90 4.83
C GLU A 7 -1.33 8.15 5.03
N PHE A 8 -1.24 8.66 6.26
CA PHE A 8 -0.38 9.80 6.59
C PHE A 8 1.10 9.53 6.33
N LEU A 9 1.58 8.31 6.58
CA LEU A 9 2.95 7.93 6.22
C LEU A 9 3.14 7.87 4.70
N ALA A 10 2.15 7.37 3.96
CA ALA A 10 2.18 7.29 2.51
C ALA A 10 2.22 8.67 1.83
N GLU A 11 1.63 9.71 2.44
CA GLU A 11 1.68 11.07 1.91
C GLU A 11 3.10 11.66 1.79
N LYS A 12 4.09 11.06 2.46
CA LYS A 12 5.50 11.48 2.37
C LYS A 12 6.17 11.05 1.07
N GLU A 13 5.56 10.13 0.32
CA GLU A 13 6.07 9.67 -0.98
C GLU A 13 6.03 10.80 -2.01
N ALA A 14 7.17 11.03 -2.66
CA ALA A 14 7.31 12.09 -3.65
C ALA A 14 6.58 11.71 -4.95
N VAL A 15 5.63 12.52 -5.36
CA VAL A 15 4.95 12.40 -6.66
C VAL A 15 5.33 13.58 -7.56
N LYS A 16 5.60 13.29 -8.82
CA LYS A 16 5.92 14.32 -9.81
C LYS A 16 4.65 15.09 -10.20
N ILE A 17 4.75 16.42 -10.17
CA ILE A 17 3.67 17.32 -10.59
C ILE A 17 4.18 18.29 -11.66
N ILE A 18 3.27 18.76 -12.51
CA ILE A 18 3.50 19.82 -13.49
C ILE A 18 2.65 21.01 -13.05
N PRO A 19 3.24 22.08 -12.49
CA PRO A 19 2.50 23.27 -12.09
C PRO A 19 2.02 24.07 -13.31
N ASN A 20 0.90 24.79 -13.16
CA ASN A 20 0.39 25.73 -14.16
C ASN A 20 0.67 27.21 -13.80
N PHE A 21 1.58 27.43 -12.86
CA PHE A 21 1.96 28.76 -12.37
C PHE A 21 3.48 28.83 -12.18
N SER A 22 4.02 30.05 -12.21
CA SER A 22 5.40 30.31 -11.85
C SER A 22 5.50 30.61 -10.36
N LEU A 23 6.54 30.08 -9.70
CA LEU A 23 6.78 30.26 -8.27
C LEU A 23 8.27 30.26 -8.01
N ASP A 24 8.74 31.18 -7.17
CA ASP A 24 10.11 31.21 -6.69
C ASP A 24 10.40 30.04 -5.73
N LYS A 25 11.68 29.78 -5.46
CA LYS A 25 12.10 28.69 -4.57
C LYS A 25 11.46 28.86 -3.19
N ILE A 26 10.73 27.84 -2.74
CA ILE A 26 10.18 27.74 -1.39
C ILE A 26 11.03 26.79 -0.56
N TYR A 27 11.41 27.22 0.64
CA TYR A 27 12.07 26.38 1.63
C TYR A 27 11.01 25.79 2.56
N LEU A 28 10.70 24.51 2.39
CA LEU A 28 9.71 23.81 3.20
C LEU A 28 10.38 23.07 4.37
N ILE A 29 9.77 23.16 5.55
CA ILE A 29 10.08 22.28 6.68
C ILE A 29 9.18 21.04 6.55
N GLY A 30 9.54 20.14 5.62
CA GLY A 30 8.80 18.90 5.32
C GLY A 30 7.93 18.96 4.05
N VAL A 31 7.80 17.81 3.36
CA VAL A 31 7.37 17.71 1.93
C VAL A 31 5.94 17.21 1.66
N SER A 32 5.13 16.91 2.68
CA SER A 32 3.98 16.00 2.50
C SER A 32 2.72 16.60 1.87
N TRP A 33 2.30 17.82 2.25
CA TRP A 33 0.94 18.30 1.98
C TRP A 33 0.78 19.11 0.68
N LEU A 34 1.91 19.45 0.03
CA LEU A 34 1.93 20.40 -1.08
C LEU A 34 1.27 19.82 -2.34
N THR A 35 1.42 18.52 -2.60
CA THR A 35 0.86 17.83 -3.78
C THR A 35 -0.67 17.75 -3.71
N ALA A 36 -1.22 17.32 -2.56
CA ALA A 36 -2.66 17.30 -2.34
C ALA A 36 -3.28 18.70 -2.41
N THR A 37 -2.62 19.70 -1.80
CA THR A 37 -3.13 21.08 -1.76
C THR A 37 -3.03 21.78 -3.12
N CYS A 38 -1.96 21.56 -3.88
CA CYS A 38 -1.81 22.16 -5.21
C CYS A 38 -2.89 21.64 -6.18
N ARG A 39 -3.25 20.37 -6.03
CA ARG A 39 -4.33 19.75 -6.80
C ARG A 39 -5.71 20.32 -6.45
N GLN A 40 -6.03 20.41 -5.17
CA GLN A 40 -7.33 20.91 -4.72
C GLN A 40 -7.58 22.34 -5.21
N ARG A 41 -6.51 23.10 -5.43
CA ARG A 41 -6.55 24.46 -6.00
C ARG A 41 -6.53 24.49 -7.54
N GLN A 42 -6.57 23.35 -8.22
CA GLN A 42 -6.44 23.17 -9.68
C GLN A 42 -5.18 23.83 -10.27
N LYS A 43 -4.09 23.91 -9.50
CA LYS A 43 -2.85 24.59 -9.89
C LYS A 43 -1.74 23.65 -10.41
N CYS A 44 -1.99 22.34 -10.37
CA CYS A 44 -1.01 21.34 -10.74
C CYS A 44 -1.68 20.16 -11.44
N ARG A 45 -1.04 19.65 -12.50
CA ARG A 45 -1.33 18.35 -13.09
C ARG A 45 -0.45 17.29 -12.42
N ILE A 46 -1.05 16.22 -11.91
CA ILE A 46 -0.28 15.10 -11.35
C ILE A 46 0.19 14.19 -12.48
N VAL A 47 1.45 13.74 -12.40
CA VAL A 47 2.00 12.71 -13.29
C VAL A 47 1.95 11.38 -12.54
N PRO A 48 1.30 10.34 -13.10
CA PRO A 48 1.27 9.02 -12.47
C PRO A 48 2.69 8.46 -12.31
N PRO A 49 2.97 7.75 -11.20
CA PRO A 49 4.22 7.02 -11.04
C PRO A 49 4.45 6.00 -12.17
N GLU A 50 5.71 5.73 -12.52
CA GLU A 50 6.06 4.84 -13.64
C GLU A 50 5.58 3.39 -13.46
N TRP A 51 5.35 2.97 -12.22
CA TRP A 51 4.81 1.63 -11.91
C TRP A 51 3.29 1.54 -12.07
N MET A 52 2.58 2.68 -12.07
CA MET A 52 1.13 2.77 -12.23
C MET A 52 0.77 2.66 -13.73
N ASP A 53 1.24 1.59 -14.34
CA ASP A 53 1.00 1.22 -15.72
C ASP A 53 0.29 -0.13 -15.76
N VAL A 54 -0.73 -0.23 -16.61
CA VAL A 54 -1.55 -1.44 -16.76
C VAL A 54 -0.70 -2.66 -17.12
N GLY A 55 0.26 -2.51 -18.04
CA GLY A 55 1.11 -3.62 -18.47
C GLY A 55 2.01 -4.12 -17.36
N LYS A 56 2.58 -3.22 -16.56
CA LYS A 56 3.39 -3.56 -15.38
C LYS A 56 2.57 -4.20 -14.27
N LEU A 57 1.40 -3.65 -13.95
CA LEU A 57 0.51 -4.17 -12.91
C LEU A 57 -0.02 -5.57 -13.25
N ARG A 58 -0.40 -5.80 -14.51
CA ARG A 58 -0.82 -7.13 -14.99
C ARG A 58 0.24 -8.22 -14.77
N ARG A 59 1.54 -7.88 -14.82
CA ARG A 59 2.64 -8.81 -14.54
C ARG A 59 2.82 -9.15 -13.05
N GLN A 60 2.22 -8.37 -12.17
CA GLN A 60 2.25 -8.58 -10.71
C GLN A 60 1.05 -9.38 -10.20
N VAL A 61 -0.08 -9.34 -10.92
CA VAL A 61 -1.24 -10.18 -10.62
C VAL A 61 -0.86 -11.66 -10.72
N GLY A 62 -1.36 -12.48 -9.79
CA GLY A 62 -1.23 -13.94 -9.87
C GLY A 62 0.17 -14.50 -9.57
N ARG A 63 1.11 -13.70 -9.04
CA ARG A 63 2.39 -14.24 -8.54
C ARG A 63 2.13 -15.27 -7.45
N LYS A 64 2.95 -16.32 -7.35
CA LYS A 64 2.77 -17.38 -6.33
C LYS A 64 3.25 -16.94 -4.94
N THR A 65 4.42 -16.30 -4.88
CA THR A 65 5.03 -15.82 -3.64
C THR A 65 4.77 -14.33 -3.41
N PHE A 66 5.16 -13.80 -2.25
CA PHE A 66 5.22 -12.36 -2.01
C PHE A 66 6.39 -11.77 -2.79
N THR A 67 6.08 -11.16 -3.93
CA THR A 67 7.06 -10.41 -4.73
C THR A 67 7.20 -8.99 -4.18
N PRO A 68 8.37 -8.36 -4.38
CA PRO A 68 8.53 -6.93 -4.12
C PRO A 68 7.47 -6.13 -4.86
N VAL A 69 6.75 -5.29 -4.11
CA VAL A 69 5.78 -4.37 -4.68
C VAL A 69 6.48 -3.13 -5.23
N PRO A 70 5.88 -2.41 -6.19
CA PRO A 70 6.53 -1.27 -6.82
C PRO A 70 6.76 -0.08 -5.90
N SER A 71 5.95 0.06 -4.86
CA SER A 71 6.10 1.04 -3.79
C SER A 71 5.61 0.41 -2.47
N PRO A 72 6.25 0.72 -1.33
CA PRO A 72 5.77 0.28 -0.01
C PRO A 72 4.33 0.72 0.30
N TYR A 73 3.87 1.81 -0.33
CA TYR A 73 2.56 2.42 -0.12
C TYR A 73 1.69 2.41 -1.39
N TYR A 74 1.81 1.35 -2.21
CA TYR A 74 1.14 1.28 -3.51
C TYR A 74 -0.40 1.42 -3.40
N MET A 75 -1.01 0.95 -2.31
CA MET A 75 -2.46 1.00 -2.10
C MET A 75 -2.94 2.42 -1.80
N GLU A 76 -2.26 3.06 -0.85
CA GLU A 76 -2.53 4.40 -0.37
C GLU A 76 -2.30 5.40 -1.50
N LEU A 77 -1.18 5.26 -2.24
CA LEU A 77 -0.89 6.06 -3.41
C LEU A 77 -1.94 5.86 -4.49
N THR A 78 -2.33 4.62 -4.80
CA THR A 78 -3.38 4.37 -5.81
C THR A 78 -4.71 4.98 -5.39
N LYS A 79 -5.12 4.81 -4.13
CA LYS A 79 -6.35 5.40 -3.59
C LYS A 79 -6.30 6.93 -3.70
N LEU A 80 -5.25 7.56 -3.20
CA LEU A 80 -5.09 9.02 -3.20
C LEU A 80 -5.07 9.58 -4.62
N LEU A 81 -4.25 8.99 -5.49
CA LEU A 81 -4.07 9.42 -6.87
C LEU A 81 -5.33 9.17 -7.70
N LEU A 82 -6.02 8.04 -7.59
CA LEU A 82 -7.21 7.82 -8.40
C LEU A 82 -8.45 8.54 -7.86
N SER A 83 -8.48 8.90 -6.57
CA SER A 83 -9.60 9.67 -6.00
C SER A 83 -9.55 11.14 -6.41
N HIS A 84 -8.35 11.70 -6.50
CA HIS A 84 -8.19 13.09 -6.88
C HIS A 84 -7.84 13.22 -8.38
N ALA A 85 -7.07 12.28 -8.95
CA ALA A 85 -6.31 12.35 -10.23
C ALA A 85 -6.71 11.42 -11.35
N SER A 86 -7.89 10.82 -11.28
CA SER A 86 -8.38 9.92 -12.32
C SER A 86 -8.39 10.55 -13.71
N ASP A 87 -8.72 11.84 -13.85
CA ASP A 87 -8.74 12.59 -15.10
C ASP A 87 -7.35 12.73 -15.77
N ASN A 88 -6.27 12.66 -14.99
CA ASN A 88 -4.90 12.77 -15.51
C ASN A 88 -4.23 11.41 -15.74
N ILE A 89 -4.88 10.31 -15.34
CA ILE A 89 -4.32 8.98 -15.34
C ILE A 89 -5.02 8.12 -16.40
N PRO A 90 -4.32 7.69 -17.47
CA PRO A 90 -4.92 6.87 -18.50
C PRO A 90 -5.32 5.51 -17.92
N LYS A 91 -6.52 5.02 -18.28
CA LYS A 91 -7.04 3.72 -17.83
C LYS A 91 -7.13 3.60 -16.29
N ALA A 92 -7.48 4.69 -15.61
CA ALA A 92 -7.63 4.78 -14.17
C ALA A 92 -8.48 3.63 -13.56
N ASP A 93 -9.60 3.27 -14.19
CA ASP A 93 -10.48 2.21 -13.70
C ASP A 93 -9.84 0.82 -13.79
N GLU A 94 -9.12 0.56 -14.89
CA GLU A 94 -8.38 -0.70 -15.06
C GLU A 94 -7.24 -0.82 -14.04
N ILE A 95 -6.51 0.28 -13.79
CA ILE A 95 -5.48 0.36 -12.75
C ILE A 95 -6.09 0.07 -11.38
N ARG A 96 -7.25 0.67 -11.06
CA ARG A 96 -7.96 0.46 -9.79
C ARG A 96 -8.27 -1.02 -9.56
N THR A 97 -8.81 -1.67 -10.59
CA THR A 97 -9.14 -3.10 -10.54
C THR A 97 -7.89 -3.94 -10.35
N LEU A 98 -6.83 -3.72 -11.15
CA LEU A 98 -5.60 -4.49 -11.06
C LEU A 98 -4.91 -4.35 -9.70
N VAL A 99 -4.86 -3.14 -9.13
CA VAL A 99 -4.29 -2.91 -7.80
C VAL A 99 -5.11 -3.63 -6.73
N LYS A 100 -6.45 -3.60 -6.84
CA LYS A 100 -7.33 -4.36 -5.95
C LYS A 100 -7.10 -5.87 -6.06
N ASP A 101 -6.98 -6.42 -7.27
CA ASP A 101 -6.71 -7.84 -7.48
C ASP A 101 -5.37 -8.26 -6.86
N ILE A 102 -4.34 -7.43 -6.98
CA ILE A 102 -3.03 -7.64 -6.33
C ILE A 102 -3.20 -7.68 -4.82
N TRP A 103 -3.90 -6.70 -4.25
CA TRP A 103 -4.18 -6.63 -2.82
C TRP A 103 -4.94 -7.86 -2.31
N ASP A 104 -6.07 -8.18 -2.92
CA ASP A 104 -6.92 -9.30 -2.50
C ASP A 104 -6.15 -10.63 -2.57
N THR A 105 -5.35 -10.83 -3.63
CA THR A 105 -4.48 -12.01 -3.77
C THR A 105 -3.43 -12.07 -2.64
N ARG A 106 -2.82 -10.94 -2.29
CA ARG A 106 -1.76 -10.88 -1.27
C ARG A 106 -2.31 -11.05 0.13
N ILE A 107 -3.47 -10.45 0.44
CA ILE A 107 -4.17 -10.66 1.72
C ILE A 107 -4.64 -12.11 1.87
N ALA A 108 -5.17 -12.72 0.81
CA ALA A 108 -5.56 -14.13 0.84
C ALA A 108 -4.36 -15.04 1.18
N LYS A 109 -3.19 -14.80 0.56
CA LYS A 109 -1.97 -15.53 0.90
C LYS A 109 -1.51 -15.30 2.33
N LEU A 110 -1.60 -14.06 2.83
CA LEU A 110 -1.21 -13.75 4.20
C LEU A 110 -2.07 -14.54 5.20
N ARG A 111 -3.38 -14.65 4.92
CA ARG A 111 -4.30 -15.47 5.72
C ARG A 111 -3.95 -16.95 5.66
N LEU A 112 -3.71 -17.50 4.47
CA LEU A 112 -3.30 -18.91 4.32
C LEU A 112 -1.96 -19.20 5.03
N SER A 113 -1.02 -18.26 4.97
CA SER A 113 0.26 -18.40 5.66
C SER A 113 0.09 -18.37 7.18
N ALA A 114 -0.78 -17.49 7.70
CA ALA A 114 -1.08 -17.42 9.12
C ALA A 114 -1.80 -18.69 9.61
N ASP A 115 -2.73 -19.21 8.81
CA ASP A 115 -3.47 -20.44 9.10
C ASP A 115 -2.55 -21.67 9.17
N SER A 116 -1.63 -21.79 8.21
CA SER A 116 -0.59 -22.84 8.22
C SER A 116 0.31 -22.74 9.45
N PHE A 117 0.75 -21.53 9.78
CA PHE A 117 1.61 -21.26 10.94
C PHE A 117 0.95 -21.68 12.25
N ILE A 118 -0.33 -21.33 12.44
CA ILE A 118 -1.14 -21.68 13.61
C ILE A 118 -1.36 -23.20 13.67
N SER A 119 -1.77 -23.80 12.55
CA SER A 119 -2.10 -25.23 12.49
C SER A 119 -0.89 -26.14 12.73
N GLN A 120 0.30 -25.70 12.34
CA GLN A 120 1.55 -26.44 12.51
C GLN A 120 2.28 -26.09 13.82
N GLN A 121 1.73 -25.17 14.63
CA GLN A 121 2.34 -24.68 15.87
C GLN A 121 3.79 -24.21 15.68
N GLU A 122 4.06 -23.56 14.55
CA GLU A 122 5.40 -23.06 14.26
C GLU A 122 5.79 -21.94 15.24
N ALA A 123 7.07 -21.87 15.60
CA ALA A 123 7.59 -20.84 16.50
C ALA A 123 8.11 -19.59 15.76
N HIS A 124 8.38 -19.70 14.45
CA HIS A 124 8.99 -18.64 13.66
C HIS A 124 8.56 -18.70 12.20
N ALA A 125 8.12 -17.56 11.65
CA ALA A 125 7.82 -17.38 10.24
C ALA A 125 8.58 -16.18 9.67
N LYS A 126 9.09 -16.34 8.43
CA LYS A 126 9.69 -15.24 7.67
C LYS A 126 8.78 -14.85 6.52
N LEU A 127 8.26 -13.62 6.58
CA LEU A 127 7.42 -13.04 5.53
C LEU A 127 8.12 -11.83 4.92
N ASP A 128 8.76 -12.06 3.77
CA ASP A 128 9.41 -11.00 3.02
C ASP A 128 8.41 -10.24 2.12
N ASN A 129 8.72 -8.98 1.83
CA ASN A 129 8.00 -8.13 0.87
C ASN A 129 6.54 -7.81 1.22
N LEU A 130 6.13 -7.91 2.48
CA LEU A 130 4.82 -7.40 2.93
C LEU A 130 4.86 -5.88 3.08
N THR A 131 3.75 -5.22 2.75
CA THR A 131 3.61 -3.78 2.99
C THR A 131 3.10 -3.48 4.38
N LEU A 132 3.28 -2.22 4.82
CA LEU A 132 2.78 -1.78 6.12
C LEU A 132 1.25 -1.91 6.19
N MET A 133 0.54 -1.56 5.12
CA MET A 133 -0.92 -1.70 5.06
C MET A 133 -1.36 -3.15 5.17
N GLU A 134 -0.71 -4.08 4.46
CA GLU A 134 -1.01 -5.52 4.54
C GLU A 134 -0.84 -6.04 5.98
N LEU A 135 0.30 -5.72 6.60
CA LEU A 135 0.58 -6.08 7.99
C LEU A 135 -0.47 -5.46 8.93
N ASN A 136 -0.79 -4.20 8.76
CA ASN A 136 -1.68 -3.49 9.68
C ASN A 136 -3.10 -4.07 9.69
N THR A 137 -3.56 -4.65 8.57
CA THR A 137 -4.89 -5.28 8.51
C THR A 137 -5.04 -6.57 9.31
N THR A 138 -3.94 -7.30 9.56
CA THR A 138 -4.00 -8.61 10.25
C THR A 138 -3.24 -8.62 11.57
N ARG A 139 -2.36 -7.65 11.81
CA ARG A 139 -1.41 -7.61 12.94
C ARG A 139 -2.08 -7.84 14.29
N SER A 140 -3.06 -7.02 14.66
CA SER A 140 -3.65 -7.09 16.01
C SER A 140 -4.28 -8.45 16.25
N PHE A 141 -5.14 -8.89 15.34
CA PHE A 141 -5.81 -10.18 15.44
C PHE A 141 -4.82 -11.36 15.53
N LEU A 142 -3.81 -11.39 14.64
CA LEU A 142 -2.84 -12.48 14.61
C LEU A 142 -2.00 -12.52 15.89
N LEU A 143 -1.47 -11.37 16.34
CA LEU A 143 -0.65 -11.31 17.53
C LEU A 143 -1.43 -11.64 18.80
N ASP A 144 -2.67 -11.19 18.92
CA ASP A 144 -3.53 -11.50 20.06
C ASP A 144 -3.83 -13.01 20.12
N THR A 145 -4.14 -13.61 18.97
CA THR A 145 -4.37 -15.06 18.86
C THR A 145 -3.12 -15.86 19.26
N LEU A 146 -1.95 -15.49 18.74
CA LEU A 146 -0.69 -16.16 19.06
C LEU A 146 -0.30 -16.01 20.55
N ASN A 147 -0.54 -14.84 21.14
CA ASN A 147 -0.33 -14.61 22.57
C ASN A 147 -1.23 -15.51 23.43
N CYS A 148 -2.49 -15.71 23.02
CA CYS A 148 -3.38 -16.65 23.68
C CYS A 148 -2.86 -18.09 23.55
N MET A 149 -2.48 -18.53 22.35
CA MET A 149 -1.93 -19.87 22.13
C MET A 149 -0.66 -20.14 22.94
N TYR A 150 0.22 -19.15 23.04
CA TYR A 150 1.46 -19.26 23.81
C TYR A 150 1.20 -19.43 25.32
N LYS A 151 0.12 -18.84 25.84
CA LYS A 151 -0.26 -18.94 27.25
C LYS A 151 -0.99 -20.23 27.61
N LEU A 152 -1.53 -20.95 26.63
CA LEU A 152 -2.17 -22.23 26.89
C LEU A 152 -1.10 -23.25 27.32
N PRO A 153 -1.37 -24.10 28.32
CA PRO A 153 -0.50 -25.23 28.62
C PRO A 153 -0.28 -26.02 27.34
N GLN A 154 0.99 -26.17 26.95
CA GLN A 154 1.34 -27.11 25.89
C GLN A 154 1.19 -28.49 26.51
N ASP A 155 0.01 -29.08 26.38
CA ASP A 155 -0.24 -30.45 26.83
C ASP A 155 0.71 -31.36 26.03
N HIS A 156 1.76 -31.84 26.70
CA HIS A 156 2.64 -32.92 26.24
C HIS A 156 2.08 -34.27 26.68
#